data_AF-A0A3M1CKN7-F1
#
_entry.id   AF-A0A3M1CKN7-F1
#
_cell.length_a   1.000
_cell.length_b   1.000
_cell.length_c   1.000
_cell.angle_alpha   90.00
_cell.angle_beta   90.00
_cell.angle_gamma   90.00
#
_symmetry.space_group_name_H-M   'P 1'
#
loop_
_entity.id
_entity.type
_entity.pdbx_description
1 polymer ?
#
loop_
_entity_poly.entity_id
_entity_poly.type
_entity_poly.pdbx_seq_one_letter_code
_entity_poly.pdbx_strand_id
1 'polypeptide(L)'
;MRLNHLTDTEIQTALDMQTGTLSEETREHLAACLSCRRELSAYRELAAEMNTISVFPGDDPAFVSRVMRRLPESPKALRQWDVVRTLVRSLASVLLLALILVPFDLPAPST
;
A
#
# COMPACT_ATOMS: atom_id res chain seq x y z
N MET A 1 -13.37 -2.84 28.67
CA MET A 1 -14.18 -4.00 28.24
C MET A 1 -15.43 -3.52 27.52
N ARG A 2 -15.52 -3.80 26.21
CA ARG A 2 -16.65 -3.41 25.35
C ARG A 2 -17.84 -4.34 25.60
N LEU A 3 -19.04 -3.78 25.80
CA LEU A 3 -20.27 -4.54 26.07
C LEU A 3 -20.92 -5.13 24.82
N ASN A 4 -20.63 -4.56 23.65
CA ASN A 4 -21.14 -5.03 22.36
C ASN A 4 -20.22 -6.09 21.77
N HIS A 5 -20.78 -7.01 20.99
CA HIS A 5 -20.02 -7.97 20.19
C HIS A 5 -19.13 -7.27 19.15
N LEU A 6 -18.07 -7.96 18.74
CA LEU A 6 -17.26 -7.53 17.60
C LEU A 6 -18.12 -7.55 16.33
N THR A 7 -17.87 -6.58 15.46
CA THR A 7 -18.42 -6.55 14.11
C THR A 7 -17.72 -7.58 13.21
N ASP A 8 -18.38 -8.00 12.15
CA ASP A 8 -17.80 -8.91 11.14
C ASP A 8 -16.45 -8.41 10.62
N THR A 9 -16.31 -7.09 10.43
CA THR A 9 -15.04 -6.47 9.99
C THR A 9 -13.93 -6.63 11.03
N GLU A 10 -14.25 -6.48 12.32
CA GLU A 10 -13.28 -6.69 13.41
C GLU A 10 -12.91 -8.17 13.55
N ILE A 11 -13.86 -9.08 13.37
CA ILE A 11 -13.61 -10.53 13.36
C ILE A 11 -12.74 -10.92 12.15
N GLN A 12 -13.04 -10.39 10.96
CA GLN A 12 -12.22 -10.60 9.76
C GLN A 12 -10.81 -10.03 9.94
N THR A 13 -10.69 -8.85 10.53
CA THR A 13 -9.37 -8.27 10.87
C THR A 13 -8.60 -9.19 11.84
N ALA A 14 -9.29 -9.78 12.82
CA ALA A 14 -8.69 -10.75 13.73
C ALA A 14 -8.32 -12.09 13.07
N LEU A 15 -9.00 -12.46 11.99
CA LEU A 15 -8.67 -13.63 11.17
C LEU A 15 -7.43 -13.37 10.31
N ASP A 16 -7.38 -12.22 9.63
CA ASP A 16 -6.31 -11.85 8.69
C ASP A 16 -4.99 -11.56 9.41
N MET A 17 -5.05 -11.00 10.62
CA MET A 17 -3.87 -10.67 11.43
C MET A 17 -3.33 -11.87 12.22
N GLN A 18 -3.45 -13.12 11.74
CA GLN A 18 -2.87 -14.30 12.41
C GLN A 18 -1.37 -14.13 12.75
N THR A 19 -0.65 -13.26 12.04
CA THR A 19 0.77 -12.93 12.28
C THR A 19 1.02 -11.48 12.69
N GLY A 20 -0.03 -10.68 12.90
CA GLY A 20 0.05 -9.24 13.20
C GLY A 20 -0.39 -8.88 14.62
N THR A 21 -0.24 -7.61 14.97
CA THR A 21 -0.72 -7.09 16.26
C THR A 21 -2.19 -6.70 16.18
N LEU A 22 -3.05 -7.53 16.78
CA LEU A 22 -4.41 -7.16 17.13
C LEU A 22 -4.41 -6.00 18.15
N SER A 23 -5.43 -5.14 18.07
CA SER A 23 -5.63 -4.12 19.10
C SER A 23 -5.81 -4.76 20.49
N GLU A 24 -5.33 -4.07 21.52
CA GLU A 24 -5.48 -4.51 22.92
C GLU A 24 -6.95 -4.78 23.25
N GLU A 25 -7.84 -3.86 22.87
CA GLU A 25 -9.27 -3.97 23.13
C GLU A 25 -9.90 -5.22 22.50
N THR A 26 -9.59 -5.51 21.24
CA THR A 26 -10.11 -6.71 20.55
C THR A 26 -9.59 -7.98 21.21
N ARG A 27 -8.32 -7.98 21.65
CA ARG A 27 -7.74 -9.12 22.35
C ARG A 27 -8.38 -9.37 23.70
N GLU A 28 -8.55 -8.31 24.50
CA GLU A 28 -9.27 -8.38 25.78
C GLU A 28 -10.72 -8.86 25.59
N HIS A 29 -11.41 -8.34 24.56
CA HIS A 29 -12.78 -8.76 24.27
C HIS A 29 -12.85 -10.24 23.88
N LEU A 30 -11.97 -10.71 23.00
CA LEU A 30 -11.90 -12.14 22.66
C LEU A 30 -11.51 -13.01 23.87
N ALA A 31 -10.74 -12.50 24.83
CA ALA A 31 -10.44 -13.22 26.06
C ALA A 31 -11.67 -13.36 26.99
N ALA A 32 -12.62 -12.41 26.94
CA ALA A 32 -13.80 -12.43 27.80
C ALA A 32 -15.08 -12.96 27.12
N CYS A 33 -15.26 -12.80 25.81
CA CYS A 33 -16.50 -13.08 25.10
C CYS A 33 -16.48 -14.44 24.39
N LEU A 34 -17.18 -15.43 24.93
CA LEU A 34 -17.26 -16.78 24.35
C LEU A 34 -17.95 -16.80 22.98
N SER A 35 -18.91 -15.90 22.71
CA SER A 35 -19.63 -15.86 21.43
C SER A 35 -18.69 -15.48 20.29
N CYS A 36 -18.01 -14.34 20.42
CA CYS A 36 -17.06 -13.86 19.40
C CYS A 36 -15.88 -14.82 19.19
N ARG A 37 -15.44 -15.55 20.24
CA ARG A 37 -14.44 -16.62 20.07
C ARG A 37 -14.93 -17.77 19.21
N ARG A 38 -16.16 -18.23 19.43
CA ARG A 38 -16.74 -19.34 18.64
C ARG A 38 -16.89 -18.96 17.18
N GLU A 39 -17.36 -17.74 16.93
CA GLU A 39 -17.48 -17.19 15.59
C GLU A 39 -16.12 -17.07 14.89
N LEU A 40 -15.11 -16.50 15.56
CA LEU A 40 -13.74 -16.46 15.03
C LEU A 40 -13.18 -17.87 14.77
N SER A 41 -13.48 -18.86 15.62
CA SER A 41 -13.08 -20.26 15.40
C SER A 41 -13.73 -20.85 14.16
N ALA A 42 -15.03 -20.63 13.97
CA ALA A 42 -15.76 -21.11 12.79
C ALA A 42 -15.18 -20.51 11.50
N TYR A 43 -14.83 -19.23 11.50
CA TYR A 43 -14.14 -18.62 10.35
C TYR A 43 -12.74 -19.20 10.11
N ARG A 44 -11.99 -19.53 11.17
CA ARG A 44 -10.68 -20.20 11.03
C ARG A 44 -10.81 -21.59 10.42
N GLU A 45 -11.81 -22.34 10.84
CA GLU A 45 -12.10 -23.67 10.28
C GLU A 45 -12.48 -23.57 8.80
N LEU A 46 -13.36 -22.65 8.44
CA LEU A 46 -13.75 -22.40 7.05
C LEU A 46 -12.54 -21.99 6.20
N ALA A 47 -11.70 -21.07 6.70
CA ALA A 47 -10.49 -20.64 6.00
C ALA A 47 -9.50 -21.80 5.82
N ALA A 48 -9.35 -22.67 6.82
CA ALA A 48 -8.52 -23.86 6.73
C ALA A 48 -9.06 -24.83 5.67
N GLU A 49 -10.37 -25.09 5.64
CA GLU A 49 -11.00 -25.94 4.63
C GLU A 49 -10.83 -25.36 3.22
N MET A 50 -11.05 -24.05 3.05
CA MET A 50 -10.82 -23.38 1.77
C MET A 50 -9.36 -23.52 1.28
N ASN A 51 -8.38 -23.48 2.18
CA ASN A 51 -6.98 -23.70 1.84
C ASN A 51 -6.66 -25.15 1.42
N THR A 52 -7.52 -26.13 1.74
CA THR A 52 -7.36 -27.52 1.27
C THR A 52 -7.91 -27.74 -0.14
N ILE A 53 -8.67 -26.80 -0.68
CA ILE A 53 -9.21 -26.87 -2.04
C ILE A 53 -8.04 -26.62 -3.00
N SER A 54 -7.42 -27.72 -3.44
CA SER A 54 -6.19 -27.74 -4.25
C SER A 54 -6.38 -27.31 -5.70
N VAL A 55 -7.59 -26.96 -6.12
CA VAL A 55 -7.87 -26.49 -7.48
C VAL A 55 -7.92 -24.97 -7.48
N PHE A 56 -6.75 -24.35 -7.29
CA PHE A 56 -6.59 -22.95 -7.64
C PHE A 56 -6.30 -22.87 -9.14
N PRO A 57 -7.07 -22.10 -9.93
CA PRO A 57 -6.79 -21.93 -11.35
C PRO A 57 -5.45 -21.19 -11.61
N GLY A 58 -4.77 -20.71 -10.57
CA GLY A 58 -3.46 -20.07 -10.65
C GLY A 58 -2.35 -20.96 -11.21
N ASP A 59 -2.46 -22.29 -11.09
CA ASP A 59 -1.48 -23.23 -11.65
C ASP A 59 -1.65 -23.45 -13.16
N ASP A 60 -2.75 -22.96 -13.77
CA ASP A 60 -2.92 -22.90 -15.22
C ASP A 60 -2.20 -21.65 -15.78
N PRO A 61 -1.10 -21.79 -16.54
CA PRO A 61 -0.41 -20.66 -17.15
C PRO A 61 -1.32 -19.80 -18.04
N ALA A 62 -2.35 -20.42 -18.64
CA ALA A 62 -3.32 -19.72 -19.45
C ALA A 62 -4.27 -18.87 -18.60
N PHE A 63 -4.59 -19.28 -17.36
CA PHE A 63 -5.38 -18.48 -16.42
C PHE A 63 -4.63 -17.22 -16.01
N VAL A 64 -3.37 -17.33 -15.60
CA VAL A 64 -2.52 -16.17 -15.26
C VAL A 64 -2.48 -15.19 -16.43
N SER A 65 -2.24 -15.70 -17.64
CA SER A 65 -2.22 -14.88 -18.86
C SER A 65 -3.55 -14.18 -19.15
N ARG A 66 -4.69 -14.84 -18.92
CA ARG A 66 -6.04 -14.26 -19.08
C ARG A 66 -6.33 -13.17 -18.05
N VAL A 67 -5.94 -13.37 -16.81
CA VAL A 67 -6.11 -12.40 -15.72
C VAL A 67 -5.24 -11.17 -15.95
N MET A 68 -3.95 -11.37 -16.23
CA MET A 68 -3.00 -10.28 -16.44
C MET A 68 -3.37 -9.40 -17.64
N ARG A 69 -3.96 -9.97 -18.69
CA ARG A 69 -4.45 -9.21 -19.85
C ARG A 69 -5.61 -8.26 -19.52
N ARG A 70 -6.40 -8.56 -18.48
CA ARG A 70 -7.54 -7.74 -18.06
C ARG A 70 -7.16 -6.62 -17.10
N LEU A 71 -5.96 -6.67 -16.52
CA LEU A 71 -5.48 -5.58 -15.68
C LEU A 71 -5.22 -4.37 -16.59
N PRO A 72 -5.83 -3.20 -16.30
CA PRO A 72 -5.51 -2.00 -17.04
C PRO A 72 -4.01 -1.70 -16.91
N GLU A 73 -3.33 -1.44 -18.03
CA GLU A 73 -1.95 -0.96 -17.99
C GLU A 73 -1.92 0.28 -17.07
N SER A 74 -1.04 0.27 -16.06
CA SER A 74 -0.82 1.42 -15.19
C SER A 74 -0.68 2.69 -16.04
N PRO A 75 -1.32 3.80 -15.67
CA PRO A 75 -1.34 4.99 -16.53
C PRO A 75 0.08 5.46 -16.81
N LYS A 76 0.47 5.42 -18.10
CA LYS A 76 1.77 5.89 -18.63
C LYS A 76 2.11 7.34 -18.26
N ALA A 77 1.12 8.08 -17.74
CA ALA A 77 1.23 9.45 -17.24
C ALA A 77 2.30 9.63 -16.15
N LEU A 78 2.53 8.63 -15.27
CA LEU A 78 3.53 8.77 -14.21
C LEU A 78 4.97 8.85 -14.77
N ARG A 79 5.26 8.11 -15.85
CA ARG A 79 6.59 8.11 -16.48
C ARG A 79 6.92 9.41 -17.21
N GLN A 80 5.90 10.15 -17.67
CA GLN A 80 6.11 11.46 -18.31
C GLN A 80 6.46 12.55 -17.30
N TRP A 81 5.89 12.50 -16.09
CA TRP A 81 6.18 13.46 -15.02
C TRP A 81 7.62 13.37 -14.51
N ASP A 82 8.21 12.17 -14.47
CA ASP A 82 9.61 12.00 -14.06
C ASP A 82 10.61 12.60 -15.06
N VAL A 83 10.33 12.50 -16.36
CA VAL A 83 11.17 13.12 -17.40
C VAL A 83 11.10 14.65 -17.30
N VAL A 84 9.90 15.21 -17.14
CA VAL A 84 9.70 16.65 -16.96
C VAL A 84 10.42 17.15 -15.70
N ARG A 85 10.32 16.42 -14.58
CA ARG A 85 10.98 16.78 -13.32
C ARG A 85 12.50 16.79 -13.43
N THR A 86 13.06 15.84 -14.18
CA THR A 86 14.51 15.75 -14.43
C THR A 86 14.99 16.94 -15.28
N LEU A 87 14.24 17.30 -16.32
CA LEU A 87 14.57 18.45 -17.18
C LEU A 87 14.54 19.77 -16.40
N VAL A 88 13.50 20.02 -15.61
CA VAL A 88 13.38 21.25 -14.79
C VAL A 88 14.54 21.39 -13.80
N ARG A 89 14.95 20.30 -13.14
CA ARG A 89 16.11 20.31 -12.22
C ARG A 89 17.40 20.67 -12.93
N SER A 90 17.64 20.11 -14.12
CA SER A 90 18.86 20.39 -14.89
C SER A 90 18.97 21.86 -15.31
N LEU A 91 17.86 22.47 -15.75
CA LEU A 91 17.79 23.89 -16.10
C LEU A 91 18.08 24.80 -14.91
N ALA A 92 17.53 24.49 -13.73
CA ALA A 92 17.77 25.26 -12.52
C ALA A 92 19.24 25.23 -12.09
N SER A 93 19.91 24.07 -12.22
CA SER A 93 21.34 23.94 -11.91
C SER A 93 22.23 24.73 -12.86
N VAL A 94 21.91 24.75 -14.17
CA VAL A 94 22.66 25.55 -15.16
C VAL A 94 22.46 27.05 -14.90
N LEU A 95 21.24 27.49 -14.61
CA LEU A 95 20.95 28.90 -14.29
C LEU A 95 21.70 29.36 -13.02
N LEU A 96 21.72 28.52 -11.98
CA LEU A 96 22.43 28.81 -10.74
C LEU A 96 23.95 28.88 -10.97
N LEU A 97 24.51 27.97 -11.77
CA LEU A 97 25.92 27.98 -12.13
C LEU A 97 26.28 29.22 -12.94
N ALA A 98 25.43 29.64 -13.88
CA ALA A 98 25.62 30.86 -14.66
C ALA A 98 25.59 32.12 -13.79
N LEU A 99 24.70 32.19 -12.80
CA LEU A 99 24.64 33.30 -11.83
C LEU A 99 25.90 33.39 -10.96
N ILE A 100 26.55 32.26 -10.65
CA ILE A 100 27.78 32.22 -9.85
C ILE A 100 29.01 32.63 -10.70
N LEU A 101 29.03 32.25 -11.98
CA LEU A 101 30.20 32.42 -12.85
C LEU A 101 30.24 33.74 -13.64
N VAL A 102 29.13 34.48 -13.74
CA VAL A 102 29.12 35.79 -14.40
C VAL A 102 29.46 36.87 -13.36
N PRO A 103 30.68 37.44 -13.37
CA PRO A 103 30.98 38.58 -12.52
C PRO A 103 30.09 39.75 -12.94
N PHE A 104 29.28 40.24 -12.00
CA PHE A 104 28.59 41.52 -12.15
C PHE A 104 29.66 42.62 -12.19
N ASP A 105 30.06 43.05 -13.39
CA ASP A 105 30.81 44.29 -13.59
C ASP A 105 29.87 45.46 -13.26
N LEU A 106 29.81 45.83 -11.99
CA LEU A 106 29.13 47.03 -11.53
C LEU A 106 30.04 48.23 -11.85
N PRO A 107 29.66 49.14 -12.76
CA PRO A 107 30.47 50.31 -13.05
C PRO A 107 30.59 51.17 -11.79
N ALA A 108 31.83 51.43 -11.37
CA ALA A 108 32.11 52.25 -10.21
C ALA A 108 31.56 53.68 -10.41
N PRO A 109 30.93 54.27 -9.38
CA PRO A 109 30.44 55.64 -9.48
C PRO A 109 31.63 56.61 -9.61
N SER A 110 31.67 57.37 -10.70
CA SER A 110 32.58 58.50 -10.88
C SER A 110 32.16 59.63 -9.95
N THR A 111 33.01 59.96 -8.98
CA THR A 111 32.91 61.17 -8.15
C THR A 111 33.34 62.42 -8.89
#